data_AF-A0A1X7NI08-F1
#
_entry.id   AF-A0A1X7NI08-F1
#
_cell.length_a   1.000
_cell.length_b   1.000
_cell.length_c   1.000
_cell.angle_alpha   90.00
_cell.angle_beta   90.00
_cell.angle_gamma   90.00
#
_symmetry.space_group_name_H-M   'P 1'
#
loop_
_entity.id
_entity.type
_entity.pdbx_description
1 polymer ?
#
loop_
_entity_poly.entity_id
_entity_poly.type
_entity_poly.pdbx_seq_one_letter_code
_entity_poly.pdbx_strand_id
1 'polypeptide(L)'
;MASDEAEFTQVFRGYDRDEVDKAIQGLRRELIHANTQASESTREVKRLSSRVEGLEKELQQVGTPTYAGLGAKLEHTLRVAEEQSERLIAQAENDASALRRSTRDEGDRILQEARDEAERLVTEARRRADRTREESEAQAAATLGKAADDRDVMTQDAVREAAAIRGTVATEAAETRATAKREAAAIRSEAEREAAEMRAVAAREIEVARAEAARLAQSNELLRAEVASEVDRLRAAVAAEVAEARSAVEAEIVAARADLDAELAGGRADAARELADQRTRLAHERAEATALLDAELAGLRAAATDEAAALAREVEQARIDLVVELAARREEADREDLIRHQEAVAQTQRYLDESNLQLADAIRRANDKRLEADELRSDALDETTRLRRKAQDESDALLDDARERAQAMTADAERRTRELVSSAESRLDEIRTERDAIAGYVTGLRGLIGHIDGMSEDSSTSED
;
A
#
# COMPACT_ATOMS: atom_id res chain seq x y z
N MET A 1 39.00 -7.65 -127.17
CA MET A 1 37.84 -6.75 -127.34
C MET A 1 38.34 -5.54 -128.11
N ALA A 2 37.54 -5.09 -129.07
CA ALA A 2 37.89 -3.99 -129.97
C ALA A 2 38.23 -2.72 -129.17
N SER A 3 39.33 -2.08 -129.55
CA SER A 3 39.83 -0.83 -129.00
C SER A 3 38.94 0.32 -129.43
N ASP A 4 38.18 0.89 -128.49
CA ASP A 4 37.61 2.24 -128.65
C ASP A 4 38.80 3.22 -128.64
N GLU A 5 39.21 3.68 -129.83
CA GLU A 5 40.14 4.80 -129.96
C GLU A 5 39.45 6.06 -129.43
N ALA A 6 39.74 6.45 -128.19
CA ALA A 6 39.28 7.71 -127.63
C ALA A 6 39.98 8.88 -128.37
N GLU A 7 39.30 9.46 -129.36
CA GLU A 7 39.75 10.69 -130.03
C GLU A 7 39.62 11.87 -129.06
N PHE A 8 40.77 12.42 -128.61
CA PHE A 8 40.80 13.61 -127.77
C PHE A 8 40.61 14.88 -128.59
N THR A 9 39.75 15.80 -128.16
CA THR A 9 39.60 17.10 -128.82
C THR A 9 40.84 18.00 -128.59
N GLN A 10 41.27 18.75 -129.61
CA GLN A 10 42.40 19.71 -129.53
C GLN A 10 41.91 21.13 -129.26
N VAL A 11 42.40 21.75 -128.18
CA VAL A 11 42.22 23.17 -127.86
C VAL A 11 43.49 23.94 -128.26
N PHE A 12 43.42 25.28 -128.38
CA PHE A 12 44.42 26.17 -129.02
C PHE A 12 45.90 25.93 -128.65
N ARG A 13 46.20 25.21 -127.56
CA ARG A 13 47.52 24.66 -127.24
C ARG A 13 47.46 23.31 -126.49
N GLY A 14 46.92 22.25 -127.11
CA GLY A 14 47.02 20.86 -126.61
C GLY A 14 45.70 20.08 -126.66
N TYR A 15 45.69 18.86 -126.12
CA TYR A 15 44.46 18.08 -125.95
C TYR A 15 43.61 18.63 -124.79
N ASP A 16 42.29 18.45 -124.84
CA ASP A 16 41.39 18.79 -123.73
C ASP A 16 41.80 18.00 -122.47
N ARG A 17 42.16 18.75 -121.43
CA ARG A 17 42.71 18.16 -120.21
C ARG A 17 41.70 17.29 -119.49
N ASP A 18 40.42 17.64 -119.52
CA ASP A 18 39.37 16.92 -118.80
C ASP A 18 39.00 15.61 -119.49
N GLU A 19 39.06 15.56 -120.82
CA GLU A 19 38.89 14.31 -121.59
C GLU A 19 40.08 13.35 -121.39
N VAL A 20 41.30 13.89 -121.43
CA VAL A 20 42.52 13.11 -121.17
C VAL A 20 42.56 12.60 -119.72
N ASP A 21 42.21 13.43 -118.74
CA ASP A 21 42.16 13.01 -117.34
C ASP A 21 41.11 11.91 -117.11
N LYS A 22 39.94 11.96 -117.78
CA LYS A 22 38.94 10.89 -117.72
C LYS A 22 39.43 9.59 -118.34
N ALA A 23 40.08 9.64 -119.51
CA ALA A 23 40.65 8.46 -120.15
C ALA A 23 41.80 7.86 -119.33
N ILE A 24 42.68 8.69 -118.76
CA ILE A 24 43.73 8.24 -117.83
C ILE A 24 43.12 7.61 -116.57
N GLN A 25 42.04 8.17 -116.02
CA GLN A 25 41.33 7.57 -114.89
C GLN A 25 40.62 6.26 -115.26
N GLY A 26 40.12 6.13 -116.48
CA GLY A 26 39.58 4.86 -117.03
C GLY A 26 40.66 3.80 -117.12
N LEU A 27 41.76 4.11 -117.82
CA LEU A 27 42.92 3.23 -117.96
C LEU A 27 43.55 2.86 -116.61
N ARG A 28 43.61 3.79 -115.64
CA ARG A 28 44.06 3.48 -114.27
C ARG A 28 43.13 2.50 -113.57
N ARG A 29 41.82 2.63 -113.73
CA ARG A 29 40.85 1.69 -113.15
C ARG A 29 40.96 0.31 -113.80
N GLU A 30 41.09 0.25 -115.12
CA GLU A 30 41.30 -1.02 -115.84
C GLU A 30 42.63 -1.67 -115.46
N LEU A 31 43.71 -0.90 -115.33
CA LEU A 31 45.00 -1.41 -114.87
C LEU A 31 44.92 -1.96 -113.44
N ILE A 32 44.22 -1.27 -112.53
CA ILE A 32 43.99 -1.77 -111.17
C ILE A 32 43.17 -3.07 -111.21
N HIS A 33 42.13 -3.13 -112.05
CA HIS A 33 41.29 -4.32 -112.15
C HIS A 33 42.06 -5.52 -112.73
N ALA A 34 42.80 -5.32 -113.82
CA ALA A 34 43.65 -6.34 -114.43
C ALA A 34 44.75 -6.82 -113.48
N ASN A 35 45.38 -5.92 -112.72
CA ASN A 35 46.40 -6.28 -111.74
C ASN A 35 45.81 -7.05 -110.54
N THR A 36 44.59 -6.71 -110.12
CA THR A 36 43.86 -7.45 -109.08
C THR A 36 43.54 -8.86 -109.57
N GLN A 37 43.01 -8.99 -110.79
CA GLN A 37 42.69 -10.27 -111.43
C GLN A 37 43.95 -11.14 -111.63
N ALA A 38 45.08 -10.54 -112.01
CA ALA A 38 46.37 -11.24 -112.12
C ALA A 38 46.90 -11.72 -110.76
N SER A 39 46.70 -10.94 -109.69
CA SER A 39 47.06 -11.33 -108.34
C SER A 39 46.19 -12.49 -107.84
N GLU A 40 44.89 -12.46 -108.10
CA GLU A 40 43.95 -13.53 -107.78
C GLU A 40 44.27 -14.82 -108.54
N SER A 41 44.51 -14.75 -109.84
CA SER A 41 44.89 -15.92 -110.63
C SER A 41 46.24 -16.49 -110.18
N THR A 42 47.20 -15.64 -109.80
CA THR A 42 48.48 -16.09 -109.24
C THR A 42 48.31 -16.81 -107.90
N ARG A 43 47.40 -16.34 -107.03
CA ARG A 43 47.05 -17.03 -105.79
C ARG A 43 46.39 -18.37 -106.06
N GLU A 44 45.53 -18.43 -107.07
CA GLU A 44 44.84 -19.65 -107.47
C GLU A 44 45.80 -20.68 -108.07
N VAL A 45 46.73 -20.25 -108.93
CA VAL A 45 47.82 -21.09 -109.43
C VAL A 45 48.66 -21.64 -108.29
N LYS A 46 49.08 -20.80 -107.32
CA LYS A 46 49.81 -21.29 -106.14
C LYS A 46 49.01 -22.32 -105.34
N ARG A 47 47.73 -22.07 -105.12
CA ARG A 47 46.83 -23.00 -104.41
C ARG A 47 46.71 -24.35 -105.14
N LEU A 48 46.54 -24.31 -106.46
CA LEU A 48 46.44 -25.51 -107.29
C LEU A 48 47.78 -26.25 -107.36
N SER A 49 48.90 -25.54 -107.50
CA SER A 49 50.24 -26.14 -107.45
C SER A 49 50.50 -26.83 -106.12
N SER A 50 50.19 -26.21 -104.97
CA SER A 50 50.32 -26.88 -103.67
C SER A 50 49.39 -28.10 -103.53
N ARG A 51 48.22 -28.08 -104.17
CA ARG A 51 47.30 -29.23 -104.21
C ARG A 51 47.86 -30.36 -105.07
N VAL A 52 48.45 -30.04 -106.23
CA VAL A 52 49.14 -31.00 -107.09
C VAL A 52 50.33 -31.60 -106.37
N GLU A 53 51.16 -30.79 -105.71
CA GLU A 53 52.30 -31.25 -104.92
C GLU A 53 51.88 -32.17 -103.75
N GLY A 54 50.73 -31.88 -103.13
CA GLY A 54 50.10 -32.75 -102.13
C GLY A 54 49.63 -34.08 -102.73
N LEU A 55 48.94 -34.04 -103.86
CA LEU A 55 48.47 -35.24 -104.57
C LEU A 55 49.61 -36.08 -105.14
N GLU A 56 50.70 -35.47 -105.61
CA GLU A 56 51.92 -36.16 -106.05
C GLU A 56 52.61 -36.86 -104.88
N LYS A 57 52.69 -36.22 -103.70
CA LYS A 57 53.18 -36.86 -102.47
C LYS A 57 52.31 -38.03 -102.04
N GLU A 58 50.99 -37.91 -102.12
CA GLU A 58 50.06 -39.01 -101.84
C GLU A 58 50.22 -40.15 -102.86
N LEU A 59 50.41 -39.84 -104.15
CA LEU A 59 50.67 -40.84 -105.19
C LEU A 59 51.99 -41.58 -104.97
N GLN A 60 53.03 -40.86 -104.52
CA GLN A 60 54.35 -41.43 -104.22
C GLN A 60 54.31 -42.33 -102.97
N GLN A 61 53.43 -42.06 -102.01
CA GLN A 61 53.19 -42.91 -100.84
C GLN A 61 52.43 -44.21 -101.17
N VAL A 62 51.65 -44.23 -102.26
CA VAL A 62 50.95 -45.44 -102.75
C VAL A 62 51.85 -46.26 -103.70
N GLY A 63 52.93 -45.69 -104.21
CA GLY A 63 53.72 -46.21 -105.32
C GLY A 63 54.57 -47.47 -105.08
N THR A 64 54.94 -47.85 -103.86
CA THR A 64 55.57 -49.18 -103.56
C THR A 64 55.61 -49.46 -102.05
N PRO A 65 54.90 -50.47 -101.51
CA PRO A 65 54.87 -50.73 -100.07
C PRO A 65 56.11 -51.52 -99.61
N THR A 66 56.92 -50.95 -98.71
CA THR A 66 58.02 -51.65 -98.01
C THR A 66 57.85 -51.58 -96.49
N TYR A 67 58.27 -52.65 -95.79
CA TYR A 67 58.06 -52.91 -94.34
C TYR A 67 58.58 -51.80 -93.41
N ALA A 68 59.58 -51.01 -93.82
CA ALA A 68 60.09 -49.86 -93.03
C ALA A 68 59.05 -48.74 -92.84
N GLY A 69 58.08 -48.60 -93.77
CA GLY A 69 57.00 -47.61 -93.66
C GLY A 69 55.91 -47.97 -92.63
N LEU A 70 55.77 -49.27 -92.30
CA LEU A 70 54.86 -49.71 -91.24
C LEU A 70 55.41 -49.36 -89.85
N GLY A 71 56.73 -49.45 -89.63
CA GLY A 71 57.39 -49.05 -88.38
C GLY A 71 57.26 -47.56 -88.08
N ALA A 72 57.53 -46.69 -89.05
CA ALA A 72 57.39 -45.24 -88.89
C ALA A 72 55.92 -44.80 -88.65
N LYS A 73 54.96 -45.50 -89.26
CA LYS A 73 53.53 -45.26 -89.04
C LYS A 73 53.09 -45.74 -87.65
N LEU A 74 53.59 -46.89 -87.18
CA LEU A 74 53.35 -47.42 -85.84
C LEU A 74 53.97 -46.51 -84.75
N GLU A 75 55.21 -46.06 -84.94
CA GLU A 75 55.89 -45.09 -84.06
C GLU A 75 55.15 -43.75 -84.02
N HIS A 76 54.68 -43.25 -85.17
CA HIS A 76 53.85 -42.04 -85.20
C HIS A 76 52.52 -42.23 -84.46
N THR A 77 51.84 -43.38 -84.62
CA THR A 77 50.61 -43.67 -83.86
C THR A 77 50.86 -43.84 -82.37
N LEU A 78 51.99 -44.45 -81.97
CA LEU A 78 52.39 -44.57 -80.58
C LEU A 78 52.68 -43.21 -79.96
N ARG A 79 53.46 -42.36 -80.63
CA ARG A 79 53.76 -41.01 -80.14
C ARG A 79 52.50 -40.16 -80.02
N VAL A 80 51.59 -40.25 -80.99
CA VAL A 80 50.29 -39.56 -80.92
C VAL A 80 49.42 -40.15 -79.79
N ALA A 81 49.42 -41.47 -79.60
CA ALA A 81 48.71 -42.11 -78.50
C ALA A 81 49.31 -41.81 -77.12
N GLU A 82 50.64 -41.69 -77.00
CA GLU A 82 51.36 -41.28 -75.81
C GLU A 82 51.05 -39.82 -75.48
N GLU A 83 51.15 -38.91 -76.45
CA GLU A 83 50.79 -37.49 -76.27
C GLU A 83 49.30 -37.32 -75.92
N GLN A 84 48.42 -38.12 -76.54
CA GLN A 84 47.00 -38.14 -76.20
C GLN A 84 46.75 -38.73 -74.80
N SER A 85 47.45 -39.80 -74.42
CA SER A 85 47.36 -40.39 -73.08
C SER A 85 47.87 -39.44 -72.00
N GLU A 86 49.01 -38.80 -72.23
CA GLU A 86 49.61 -37.85 -71.30
C GLU A 86 48.68 -36.64 -71.09
N ARG A 87 48.02 -36.18 -72.17
CA ARG A 87 46.94 -35.18 -72.09
C ARG A 87 45.72 -35.68 -71.29
N LEU A 88 45.25 -36.90 -71.55
CA LEU A 88 44.10 -37.48 -70.85
C LEU A 88 44.39 -37.71 -69.35
N ILE A 89 45.59 -38.16 -69.01
CA ILE A 89 46.05 -38.32 -67.62
C ILE A 89 46.12 -36.95 -66.94
N ALA A 90 46.73 -35.96 -67.57
CA ALA A 90 46.79 -34.60 -67.03
C ALA A 90 45.38 -33.99 -66.86
N GLN A 91 44.47 -34.26 -67.80
CA GLN A 91 43.07 -33.82 -67.68
C GLN A 91 42.38 -34.53 -66.51
N ALA A 92 42.50 -35.84 -66.38
CA ALA A 92 41.94 -36.62 -65.27
C ALA A 92 42.50 -36.16 -63.90
N GLU A 93 43.79 -35.85 -63.81
CA GLU A 93 44.40 -35.31 -62.60
C GLU A 93 43.89 -33.90 -62.26
N ASN A 94 43.74 -33.04 -63.28
CA ASN A 94 43.15 -31.72 -63.12
C ASN A 94 41.69 -31.83 -62.65
N ASP A 95 40.89 -32.70 -63.27
CA ASP A 95 39.50 -32.95 -62.91
C ASP A 95 39.39 -33.50 -61.47
N ALA A 96 40.26 -34.44 -61.09
CA ALA A 96 40.33 -34.96 -59.72
C ALA A 96 40.74 -33.89 -58.70
N SER A 97 41.63 -32.97 -59.07
CA SER A 97 42.01 -31.83 -58.21
C SER A 97 40.90 -30.79 -58.10
N ALA A 98 40.15 -30.58 -59.19
CA ALA A 98 39.04 -29.65 -59.26
C ALA A 98 37.88 -30.16 -58.43
N LEU A 99 37.52 -31.44 -58.59
CA LEU A 99 36.48 -32.12 -57.81
C LEU A 99 36.78 -32.06 -56.30
N ARG A 100 38.02 -32.38 -55.88
CA ARG A 100 38.40 -32.29 -54.46
C ARG A 100 38.26 -30.89 -53.89
N ARG A 101 38.68 -29.87 -54.66
CA ARG A 101 38.56 -28.47 -54.24
C ARG A 101 37.09 -28.05 -54.15
N SER A 102 36.31 -28.29 -55.20
CA SER A 102 34.89 -27.91 -55.23
C SER A 102 34.09 -28.60 -54.13
N THR A 103 34.29 -29.90 -53.90
CA THR A 103 33.60 -30.65 -52.84
C THR A 103 33.99 -30.13 -51.45
N ARG A 104 35.26 -29.79 -51.24
CA ARG A 104 35.71 -29.20 -49.97
C ARG A 104 35.07 -27.83 -49.74
N ASP A 105 35.14 -26.95 -50.75
CA ASP A 105 34.59 -25.60 -50.67
C ASP A 105 33.05 -25.64 -50.47
N GLU A 106 32.36 -26.57 -51.12
CA GLU A 106 30.92 -26.78 -50.96
C GLU A 106 30.58 -27.34 -49.58
N GLY A 107 31.36 -28.31 -49.07
CA GLY A 107 31.22 -28.82 -47.71
C GLY A 107 31.45 -27.77 -46.63
N ASP A 108 32.49 -26.94 -46.80
CA ASP A 108 32.80 -25.82 -45.91
C ASP A 108 31.68 -24.76 -45.96
N ARG A 109 31.14 -24.47 -47.15
CA ARG A 109 29.99 -23.57 -47.32
C ARG A 109 28.74 -24.10 -46.59
N ILE A 110 28.38 -25.37 -46.78
CA ILE A 110 27.22 -26.00 -46.12
C ILE A 110 27.36 -25.93 -44.60
N LEU A 111 28.54 -26.24 -44.08
CA LEU A 111 28.80 -26.19 -42.63
C LEU A 111 28.77 -24.75 -42.09
N GLN A 112 29.30 -23.79 -42.84
CA GLN A 112 29.29 -22.39 -42.44
C GLN A 112 27.86 -21.83 -42.42
N GLU A 113 27.08 -22.07 -43.46
CA GLU A 113 25.67 -21.64 -43.54
C GLU A 113 24.84 -22.22 -42.39
N ALA A 114 25.00 -23.52 -42.11
CA ALA A 114 24.30 -24.17 -41.01
C ALA A 114 24.71 -23.64 -39.63
N ARG A 115 26.01 -23.33 -39.43
CA ARG A 115 26.51 -22.72 -38.18
C ARG A 115 25.97 -21.31 -38.00
N ASP A 116 25.98 -20.50 -39.05
CA ASP A 116 25.46 -19.12 -39.01
C ASP A 116 23.96 -19.11 -38.70
N GLU A 117 23.20 -20.04 -39.30
CA GLU A 117 21.75 -20.14 -39.05
C GLU A 117 21.44 -20.68 -37.65
N ALA A 118 22.20 -21.67 -37.18
CA ALA A 118 22.13 -22.18 -35.81
C ALA A 118 22.45 -21.08 -34.77
N GLU A 119 23.48 -20.25 -35.01
CA GLU A 119 23.83 -19.14 -34.14
C GLU A 119 22.75 -18.05 -34.13
N ARG A 120 22.19 -17.71 -35.30
CA ARG A 120 21.06 -16.78 -35.40
C ARG A 120 19.86 -17.27 -34.62
N LEU A 121 19.52 -18.55 -34.73
CA LEU A 121 18.39 -19.16 -34.04
C LEU A 121 18.56 -19.11 -32.51
N VAL A 122 19.73 -19.45 -32.00
CA VAL A 122 20.03 -19.35 -30.55
C VAL A 122 20.03 -17.89 -30.08
N THR A 123 20.55 -16.97 -30.89
CA THR A 123 20.58 -15.54 -30.55
C THR A 123 19.17 -14.94 -30.49
N GLU A 124 18.31 -15.29 -31.44
CA GLU A 124 16.91 -14.82 -31.42
C GLU A 124 16.13 -15.41 -30.25
N ALA A 125 16.32 -16.71 -29.96
CA ALA A 125 15.73 -17.35 -28.80
C ALA A 125 16.18 -16.70 -27.48
N ARG A 126 17.47 -16.35 -27.34
CA ARG A 126 17.99 -15.59 -26.20
C ARG A 126 17.32 -14.23 -26.06
N ARG A 127 17.26 -13.43 -27.13
CA ARG A 127 16.60 -12.12 -27.10
C ARG A 127 15.12 -12.23 -26.71
N ARG A 128 14.43 -13.25 -27.19
CA ARG A 128 13.02 -13.48 -26.87
C ARG A 128 12.85 -13.94 -25.42
N ALA A 129 13.70 -14.83 -24.92
CA ALA A 129 13.74 -15.25 -23.52
C ALA A 129 14.00 -14.06 -22.59
N ASP A 130 14.99 -13.21 -22.91
CA ASP A 130 15.32 -12.02 -22.14
C ASP A 130 14.14 -11.04 -22.12
N ARG A 131 13.46 -10.82 -23.26
CA ARG A 131 12.25 -9.99 -23.32
C ARG A 131 11.13 -10.54 -22.42
N THR A 132 10.88 -11.86 -22.45
CA THR A 132 9.86 -12.48 -21.58
C THR A 132 10.19 -12.32 -20.10
N ARG A 133 11.47 -12.42 -19.73
CA ARG A 133 11.92 -12.16 -18.34
C ARG A 133 11.74 -10.69 -17.97
N GLU A 134 12.18 -9.76 -18.80
CA GLU A 134 12.03 -8.31 -18.56
C GLU A 134 10.56 -7.88 -18.45
N GLU A 135 9.69 -8.37 -19.33
CA GLU A 135 8.24 -8.11 -19.28
C GLU A 135 7.63 -8.62 -17.97
N SER A 136 8.02 -9.82 -17.54
CA SER A 136 7.53 -10.42 -16.30
C SER A 136 8.07 -9.73 -15.05
N GLU A 137 9.33 -9.27 -15.08
CA GLU A 137 9.93 -8.45 -14.02
C GLU A 137 9.23 -7.09 -13.90
N ALA A 138 8.94 -6.44 -15.02
CA ALA A 138 8.19 -5.19 -15.06
C ALA A 138 6.76 -5.36 -14.53
N GLN A 139 6.07 -6.43 -14.92
CA GLN A 139 4.75 -6.76 -14.40
C GLN A 139 4.78 -7.07 -12.91
N ALA A 140 5.77 -7.84 -12.44
CA ALA A 140 5.95 -8.12 -11.02
C ALA A 140 6.20 -6.84 -10.20
N ALA A 141 7.06 -5.94 -10.69
CA ALA A 141 7.31 -4.65 -10.07
C ALA A 141 6.04 -3.79 -10.00
N ALA A 142 5.23 -3.78 -11.07
CA ALA A 142 3.96 -3.06 -11.10
C ALA A 142 2.95 -3.63 -10.10
N THR A 143 2.79 -4.96 -10.01
CA THR A 143 1.90 -5.62 -9.04
C THR A 143 2.33 -5.32 -7.60
N LEU A 144 3.63 -5.43 -7.30
CA LEU A 144 4.15 -5.12 -5.96
C LEU A 144 4.03 -3.64 -5.62
N GLY A 145 4.27 -2.74 -6.59
CA GLY A 145 4.07 -1.31 -6.42
C GLY A 145 2.62 -0.98 -6.07
N LYS A 146 1.68 -1.51 -6.85
CA LYS A 146 0.24 -1.34 -6.59
C LYS A 146 -0.17 -1.89 -5.22
N ALA A 147 0.27 -3.10 -4.87
CA ALA A 147 -0.04 -3.69 -3.56
C ALA A 147 0.57 -2.88 -2.40
N ALA A 148 1.76 -2.30 -2.59
CA ALA A 148 2.37 -1.41 -1.60
C ALA A 148 1.58 -0.10 -1.45
N ASP A 149 1.17 0.52 -2.56
CA ASP A 149 0.34 1.72 -2.55
C ASP A 149 -1.02 1.48 -1.90
N ASP A 150 -1.71 0.39 -2.28
CA ASP A 150 -3.00 -0.02 -1.70
C ASP A 150 -2.86 -0.26 -0.18
N ARG A 151 -1.78 -0.94 0.24
CA ARG A 151 -1.47 -1.15 1.66
C ARG A 151 -1.24 0.18 2.39
N ASP A 152 -0.50 1.10 1.80
CA ASP A 152 -0.22 2.40 2.42
C ASP A 152 -1.50 3.23 2.53
N VAL A 153 -2.37 3.22 1.52
CA VAL A 153 -3.69 3.85 1.57
C VAL A 153 -4.55 3.24 2.69
N MET A 154 -4.69 1.91 2.72
CA MET A 154 -5.51 1.21 3.74
C MET A 154 -4.99 1.46 5.16
N THR A 155 -3.67 1.42 5.36
CA THR A 155 -3.08 1.68 6.67
C THR A 155 -3.22 3.14 7.09
N GLN A 156 -3.06 4.09 6.17
CA GLN A 156 -3.29 5.52 6.46
C GLN A 156 -4.76 5.81 6.74
N ASP A 157 -5.69 5.19 6.02
CA ASP A 157 -7.12 5.33 6.25
C ASP A 157 -7.52 4.73 7.61
N ALA A 158 -6.99 3.56 7.96
CA ALA A 158 -7.19 2.96 9.28
C ALA A 158 -6.66 3.85 10.41
N VAL A 159 -5.47 4.44 10.24
CA VAL A 159 -4.89 5.37 11.23
C VAL A 159 -5.73 6.65 11.33
N ARG A 160 -6.17 7.22 10.21
CA ARG A 160 -7.01 8.43 10.18
C ARG A 160 -8.37 8.19 10.82
N GLU A 161 -9.04 7.09 10.50
CA GLU A 161 -10.34 6.72 11.09
C GLU A 161 -10.19 6.52 12.62
N ALA A 162 -9.18 5.75 13.05
CA ALA A 162 -8.93 5.53 14.48
C ALA A 162 -8.59 6.84 15.21
N ALA A 163 -7.84 7.74 14.59
CA ALA A 163 -7.52 9.05 15.16
C ALA A 163 -8.76 9.95 15.25
N ALA A 164 -9.62 9.95 14.23
CA ALA A 164 -10.87 10.71 14.23
C ALA A 164 -11.80 10.24 15.36
N ILE A 165 -12.03 8.92 15.47
CA ILE A 165 -12.88 8.34 16.52
C ILE A 165 -12.28 8.59 17.91
N ARG A 166 -10.96 8.47 18.06
CA ARG A 166 -10.30 8.82 19.32
C ARG A 166 -10.48 10.30 19.67
N GLY A 167 -10.45 11.18 18.68
CA GLY A 167 -10.70 12.61 18.86
C GLY A 167 -12.13 12.92 19.30
N THR A 168 -13.13 12.28 18.69
CA THR A 168 -14.53 12.44 19.09
C THR A 168 -14.77 11.88 20.49
N VAL A 169 -14.31 10.65 20.75
CA VAL A 169 -14.40 10.01 22.09
C VAL A 169 -13.72 10.85 23.16
N ALA A 170 -12.54 11.42 22.88
CA ALA A 170 -11.84 12.27 23.84
C ALA A 170 -12.62 13.57 24.13
N THR A 171 -13.26 14.15 23.12
CA THR A 171 -14.08 15.36 23.25
C THR A 171 -15.36 15.07 24.03
N GLU A 172 -16.10 14.03 23.66
CA GLU A 172 -17.31 13.58 24.36
C GLU A 172 -17.00 13.19 25.82
N ALA A 173 -15.89 12.47 26.06
CA ALA A 173 -15.45 12.14 27.42
C ALA A 173 -15.01 13.36 28.22
N ALA A 174 -14.53 14.43 27.58
CA ALA A 174 -14.21 15.69 28.24
C ALA A 174 -15.48 16.49 28.56
N GLU A 175 -16.43 16.54 27.63
CA GLU A 175 -17.73 17.21 27.79
C GLU A 175 -18.57 16.55 28.89
N THR A 176 -18.72 15.22 28.86
CA THR A 176 -19.43 14.45 29.90
C THR A 176 -18.81 14.66 31.28
N ARG A 177 -17.47 14.62 31.39
CA ARG A 177 -16.78 14.93 32.66
C ARG A 177 -16.97 16.36 33.11
N ALA A 178 -16.96 17.33 32.18
CA ALA A 178 -17.18 18.73 32.51
C ALA A 178 -18.62 18.97 32.99
N THR A 179 -19.61 18.38 32.31
CA THR A 179 -21.02 18.42 32.70
C THR A 179 -21.24 17.76 34.05
N ALA A 180 -20.75 16.54 34.27
CA ALA A 180 -20.85 15.84 35.56
C ALA A 180 -20.19 16.65 36.70
N LYS A 181 -19.06 17.31 36.44
CA LYS A 181 -18.42 18.18 37.44
C LYS A 181 -19.26 19.41 37.77
N ARG A 182 -19.93 20.02 36.78
CA ARG A 182 -20.83 21.16 36.98
C ARG A 182 -22.10 20.73 37.73
N GLU A 183 -22.71 19.63 37.35
CA GLU A 183 -23.90 19.08 38.03
C GLU A 183 -23.58 18.71 39.48
N ALA A 184 -22.46 18.02 39.74
CA ALA A 184 -22.04 17.74 41.11
C ALA A 184 -21.74 19.00 41.92
N ALA A 185 -21.27 20.08 41.31
CA ALA A 185 -21.10 21.36 41.98
C ALA A 185 -22.44 22.05 42.25
N ALA A 186 -23.39 21.97 41.33
CA ALA A 186 -24.74 22.50 41.48
C ALA A 186 -25.50 21.79 42.60
N ILE A 187 -25.52 20.45 42.60
CA ILE A 187 -26.14 19.63 43.66
C ILE A 187 -25.55 20.00 45.03
N ARG A 188 -24.21 20.08 45.14
CA ARG A 188 -23.57 20.51 46.40
C ARG A 188 -23.99 21.92 46.84
N SER A 189 -24.02 22.87 45.91
CA SER A 189 -24.41 24.25 46.22
C SER A 189 -25.88 24.36 46.62
N GLU A 190 -26.75 23.55 46.02
CA GLU A 190 -28.16 23.46 46.36
C GLU A 190 -28.36 22.86 47.75
N ALA A 191 -27.70 21.72 48.03
CA ALA A 191 -27.68 21.10 49.36
C ALA A 191 -27.19 22.06 50.45
N GLU A 192 -26.11 22.81 50.20
CA GLU A 192 -25.59 23.82 51.12
C GLU A 192 -26.60 24.95 51.36
N ARG A 193 -27.30 25.41 50.32
CA ARG A 193 -28.34 26.45 50.40
C ARG A 193 -29.54 25.95 51.20
N GLU A 194 -30.07 24.77 50.90
CA GLU A 194 -31.20 24.17 51.62
C GLU A 194 -30.86 23.95 53.09
N ALA A 195 -29.66 23.46 53.39
CA ALA A 195 -29.18 23.33 54.76
C ALA A 195 -29.06 24.69 55.48
N ALA A 196 -28.66 25.76 54.79
CA ALA A 196 -28.62 27.11 55.35
C ALA A 196 -30.03 27.69 55.58
N GLU A 197 -30.95 27.50 54.63
CA GLU A 197 -32.35 27.92 54.73
C GLU A 197 -33.04 27.22 55.90
N MET A 198 -32.91 25.90 56.02
CA MET A 198 -33.43 25.12 57.16
C MET A 198 -32.89 25.61 58.51
N ARG A 199 -31.58 25.90 58.59
CA ARG A 199 -30.98 26.45 59.83
C ARG A 199 -31.51 27.85 60.16
N ALA A 200 -31.72 28.69 59.15
CA ALA A 200 -32.23 30.04 59.34
C ALA A 200 -33.70 30.05 59.82
N VAL A 201 -34.54 29.16 59.27
CA VAL A 201 -35.93 28.97 59.73
C VAL A 201 -35.94 28.48 61.18
N ALA A 202 -35.18 27.43 61.49
CA ALA A 202 -35.07 26.91 62.85
C ALA A 202 -34.60 27.96 63.87
N ALA A 203 -33.61 28.78 63.50
CA ALA A 203 -33.13 29.86 64.36
C ALA A 203 -34.22 30.92 64.61
N ARG A 204 -35.01 31.27 63.59
CA ARG A 204 -36.13 32.22 63.75
C ARG A 204 -37.21 31.67 64.66
N GLU A 205 -37.60 30.41 64.50
CA GLU A 205 -38.62 29.77 65.34
C GLU A 205 -38.19 29.68 66.81
N ILE A 206 -36.92 29.33 67.07
CA ILE A 206 -36.35 29.34 68.42
C ILE A 206 -36.37 30.75 69.02
N GLU A 207 -35.99 31.78 68.26
CA GLU A 207 -36.01 33.17 68.75
C GLU A 207 -37.44 33.68 69.00
N VAL A 208 -38.42 33.31 68.17
CA VAL A 208 -39.84 33.61 68.41
C VAL A 208 -40.31 32.95 69.71
N ALA A 209 -40.05 31.66 69.90
CA ALA A 209 -40.43 30.94 71.11
C ALA A 209 -39.76 31.53 72.38
N ARG A 210 -38.48 31.93 72.29
CA ARG A 210 -37.76 32.60 73.38
C ARG A 210 -38.34 33.98 73.70
N ALA A 211 -38.67 34.78 72.69
CA ALA A 211 -39.25 36.10 72.88
C ALA A 211 -40.64 36.01 73.54
N GLU A 212 -41.44 35.02 73.15
CA GLU A 212 -42.75 34.76 73.76
C GLU A 212 -42.61 34.30 75.22
N ALA A 213 -41.70 33.36 75.51
CA ALA A 213 -41.39 32.94 76.86
C ALA A 213 -40.91 34.10 77.76
N ALA A 214 -40.02 34.96 77.23
CA ALA A 214 -39.53 36.14 77.96
C ALA A 214 -40.64 37.16 78.22
N ARG A 215 -41.53 37.40 77.24
CA ARG A 215 -42.68 38.30 77.40
C ARG A 215 -43.65 37.81 78.47
N LEU A 216 -43.96 36.51 78.48
CA LEU A 216 -44.81 35.90 79.49
C LEU A 216 -44.16 35.93 80.88
N ALA A 217 -42.85 35.69 80.96
CA ALA A 217 -42.11 35.80 82.22
C ALA A 217 -42.15 37.22 82.79
N GLN A 218 -41.92 38.24 81.95
CA GLN A 218 -42.03 39.65 82.35
C GLN A 218 -43.46 40.01 82.78
N SER A 219 -44.48 39.57 82.03
CA SER A 219 -45.88 39.79 82.39
C SER A 219 -46.21 39.16 83.75
N ASN A 220 -45.70 37.96 84.03
CA ASN A 220 -45.86 37.29 85.31
C ASN A 220 -45.14 38.03 86.45
N GLU A 221 -43.94 38.56 86.20
CA GLU A 221 -43.21 39.36 87.18
C GLU A 221 -43.94 40.65 87.53
N LEU A 222 -44.46 41.35 86.51
CA LEU A 222 -45.29 42.55 86.71
C LEU A 222 -46.55 42.24 87.51
N LEU A 223 -47.25 41.16 87.16
CA LEU A 223 -48.44 40.71 87.91
C LEU A 223 -48.09 40.39 89.38
N ARG A 224 -46.92 39.76 89.64
CA ARG A 224 -46.45 39.51 91.01
C ARG A 224 -46.17 40.79 91.77
N ALA A 225 -45.57 41.79 91.13
CA ALA A 225 -45.28 43.08 91.76
C ALA A 225 -46.58 43.85 92.06
N GLU A 226 -47.55 43.84 91.15
CA GLU A 226 -48.87 44.44 91.33
C GLU A 226 -49.62 43.79 92.50
N VAL A 227 -49.68 42.45 92.52
CA VAL A 227 -50.27 41.70 93.63
C VAL A 227 -49.56 42.01 94.94
N ALA A 228 -48.23 42.05 94.99
CA ALA A 228 -47.50 42.39 96.21
C ALA A 228 -47.81 43.81 96.72
N SER A 229 -47.87 44.80 95.82
CA SER A 229 -48.25 46.17 96.16
C SER A 229 -49.67 46.26 96.72
N GLU A 230 -50.62 45.54 96.13
CA GLU A 230 -52.01 45.57 96.60
C GLU A 230 -52.14 44.93 97.98
N VAL A 231 -51.35 43.90 98.26
CA VAL A 231 -51.29 43.26 99.58
C VAL A 231 -50.75 44.20 100.64
N ASP A 232 -49.66 44.91 100.34
CA ASP A 232 -49.09 45.88 101.27
C ASP A 232 -50.05 47.05 101.51
N ARG A 233 -50.78 47.49 100.49
CA ARG A 233 -51.86 48.49 100.62
C ARG A 233 -52.98 47.99 101.53
N LEU A 234 -53.50 46.79 101.29
CA LEU A 234 -54.58 46.21 102.10
C LEU A 234 -54.13 46.00 103.56
N ARG A 235 -52.90 45.52 103.78
CA ARG A 235 -52.30 45.39 105.12
C ARG A 235 -52.19 46.74 105.83
N ALA A 236 -51.77 47.79 105.14
CA ALA A 236 -51.67 49.14 105.70
C ALA A 236 -53.05 49.72 106.03
N ALA A 237 -54.05 49.52 105.16
CA ALA A 237 -55.43 49.95 105.39
C ALA A 237 -56.03 49.27 106.63
N VAL A 238 -55.93 47.94 106.72
CA VAL A 238 -56.40 47.18 107.91
C VAL A 238 -55.64 47.60 109.17
N ALA A 239 -54.33 47.87 109.09
CA ALA A 239 -53.57 48.35 110.24
C ALA A 239 -54.02 49.75 110.70
N ALA A 240 -54.35 50.64 109.77
CA ALA A 240 -54.87 51.97 110.05
C ALA A 240 -56.28 51.93 110.67
N GLU A 241 -57.19 51.12 110.12
CA GLU A 241 -58.53 50.89 110.69
C GLU A 241 -58.44 50.37 112.14
N VAL A 242 -57.52 49.45 112.42
CA VAL A 242 -57.29 48.96 113.78
C VAL A 242 -56.71 50.04 114.69
N ALA A 243 -55.84 50.92 114.19
CA ALA A 243 -55.30 52.03 114.96
C ALA A 243 -56.36 53.09 115.28
N GLU A 244 -57.23 53.40 114.31
CA GLU A 244 -58.36 54.30 114.48
C GLU A 244 -59.38 53.73 115.47
N ALA A 245 -59.77 52.46 115.33
CA ALA A 245 -60.64 51.78 116.29
C ALA A 245 -60.04 51.77 117.71
N ARG A 246 -58.73 51.55 117.84
CA ARG A 246 -58.03 51.66 119.13
C ARG A 246 -58.07 53.09 119.70
N SER A 247 -57.85 54.11 118.86
CA SER A 247 -57.86 55.52 119.29
C SER A 247 -59.27 56.01 119.63
N ALA A 248 -60.29 55.55 118.91
CA ALA A 248 -61.69 55.84 119.21
C ALA A 248 -62.09 55.22 120.56
N VAL A 249 -61.75 53.94 120.77
CA VAL A 249 -61.96 53.26 122.05
C VAL A 249 -61.16 53.93 123.18
N GLU A 250 -59.93 54.38 122.93
CA GLU A 250 -59.12 55.09 123.92
C GLU A 250 -59.69 56.48 124.25
N ALA A 251 -60.19 57.21 123.26
CA ALA A 251 -60.90 58.47 123.45
C ALA A 251 -62.21 58.29 124.22
N GLU A 252 -62.98 57.22 123.93
CA GLU A 252 -64.16 56.83 124.71
C GLU A 252 -63.78 56.49 126.16
N ILE A 253 -62.65 55.80 126.39
CA ILE A 253 -62.12 55.52 127.73
C ILE A 253 -61.75 56.83 128.46
N VAL A 254 -61.15 57.81 127.78
CA VAL A 254 -60.75 59.09 128.38
C VAL A 254 -61.95 60.00 128.66
N ALA A 255 -62.92 60.07 127.75
CA ALA A 255 -64.18 60.79 127.95
C ALA A 255 -64.98 60.17 129.12
N ALA A 256 -65.09 58.84 129.16
CA ALA A 256 -65.71 58.14 130.27
C ALA A 256 -64.98 58.36 131.61
N ARG A 257 -63.65 58.57 131.61
CA ARG A 257 -62.87 58.88 132.82
C ARG A 257 -63.16 60.28 133.39
N ALA A 258 -63.51 61.26 132.56
CA ALA A 258 -63.84 62.61 133.01
C ALA A 258 -65.22 62.67 133.71
N ASP A 259 -66.17 61.85 133.27
CA ASP A 259 -67.51 61.78 133.86
C ASP A 259 -67.56 60.82 135.09
N LEU A 260 -66.73 59.76 135.11
CA LEU A 260 -66.74 58.73 136.18
C LEU A 260 -65.95 59.12 137.45
N ASP A 261 -65.10 60.16 137.42
CA ASP A 261 -64.46 60.70 138.64
C ASP A 261 -65.48 61.40 139.57
N ALA A 262 -66.69 61.70 139.07
CA ALA A 262 -67.81 62.21 139.86
C ALA A 262 -68.81 61.12 140.32
N GLU A 263 -68.80 59.92 139.71
CA GLU A 263 -69.75 58.83 140.01
C GLU A 263 -69.09 57.42 140.12
N LEU A 264 -68.42 57.18 141.26
CA LEU A 264 -68.44 55.91 142.02
C LEU A 264 -67.11 55.13 142.17
N ALA A 265 -66.74 54.97 143.44
CA ALA A 265 -66.11 53.75 143.95
C ALA A 265 -67.15 52.61 143.96
N GLY A 266 -67.10 51.70 142.99
CA GLY A 266 -67.94 50.49 143.00
C GLY A 266 -67.76 49.47 141.86
N GLY A 267 -67.50 49.87 140.60
CA GLY A 267 -67.65 48.97 139.42
C GLY A 267 -66.39 48.68 138.58
N ARG A 268 -65.17 48.73 139.14
CA ARG A 268 -63.91 48.71 138.34
C ARG A 268 -63.44 47.33 137.82
N ALA A 269 -64.10 46.21 138.15
CA ALA A 269 -63.62 44.88 137.78
C ALA A 269 -64.24 44.30 136.49
N ASP A 270 -65.51 44.60 136.20
CA ASP A 270 -66.23 43.96 135.08
C ASP A 270 -65.94 44.64 133.73
N ALA A 271 -65.86 45.98 133.70
CA ALA A 271 -65.56 46.74 132.47
C ALA A 271 -64.14 46.52 131.93
N ALA A 272 -63.16 46.25 132.82
CA ALA A 272 -61.79 45.93 132.40
C ALA A 272 -61.69 44.55 131.73
N ARG A 273 -62.54 43.61 132.14
CA ARG A 273 -62.62 42.26 131.57
C ARG A 273 -63.29 42.30 130.19
N GLU A 274 -64.37 43.08 130.04
CA GLU A 274 -65.06 43.24 128.75
C GLU A 274 -64.19 43.93 127.68
N LEU A 275 -63.43 44.96 128.05
CA LEU A 275 -62.48 45.62 127.13
C LEU A 275 -61.31 44.72 126.74
N ALA A 276 -60.82 43.89 127.68
CA ALA A 276 -59.78 42.91 127.38
C ALA A 276 -60.29 41.85 126.39
N ASP A 277 -61.51 41.35 126.61
CA ASP A 277 -62.17 40.37 125.74
C ASP A 277 -62.39 40.93 124.32
N GLN A 278 -62.85 42.17 124.18
CA GLN A 278 -63.03 42.84 122.88
C GLN A 278 -61.70 43.04 122.14
N ARG A 279 -60.63 43.43 122.83
CA ARG A 279 -59.30 43.57 122.23
C ARG A 279 -58.75 42.23 121.74
N THR A 280 -58.96 41.16 122.50
CA THR A 280 -58.55 39.81 122.08
C THR A 280 -59.35 39.32 120.88
N ARG A 281 -60.66 39.60 120.82
CA ARG A 281 -61.50 39.24 119.65
C ARG A 281 -61.05 39.97 118.39
N LEU A 282 -60.88 41.29 118.43
CA LEU A 282 -60.41 42.08 117.29
C LEU A 282 -58.99 41.70 116.84
N ALA A 283 -58.11 41.35 117.78
CA ALA A 283 -56.78 40.86 117.45
C ALA A 283 -56.83 39.48 116.77
N HIS A 284 -57.76 38.62 117.19
CA HIS A 284 -57.97 37.31 116.60
C HIS A 284 -58.58 37.42 115.19
N GLU A 285 -59.62 38.22 115.00
CA GLU A 285 -60.26 38.49 113.70
C GLU A 285 -59.26 39.09 112.70
N ARG A 286 -58.38 40.02 113.13
CA ARG A 286 -57.30 40.55 112.29
C ARG A 286 -56.29 39.47 111.90
N ALA A 287 -55.91 38.61 112.85
CA ALA A 287 -54.96 37.54 112.58
C ALA A 287 -55.55 36.53 111.58
N GLU A 288 -56.84 36.20 111.71
CA GLU A 288 -57.57 35.34 110.78
C GLU A 288 -57.67 35.96 109.38
N ALA A 289 -58.05 37.23 109.25
CA ALA A 289 -58.13 37.92 107.96
C ALA A 289 -56.75 38.02 107.26
N THR A 290 -55.68 38.26 108.04
CA THR A 290 -54.31 38.29 107.50
C THR A 290 -53.87 36.90 107.03
N ALA A 291 -54.18 35.85 107.81
CA ALA A 291 -53.85 34.48 107.46
C ALA A 291 -54.60 33.99 106.21
N LEU A 292 -55.88 34.38 106.04
CA LEU A 292 -56.67 34.08 104.85
C LEU A 292 -56.07 34.73 103.60
N LEU A 293 -55.74 36.03 103.67
CA LEU A 293 -55.12 36.73 102.54
C LEU A 293 -53.74 36.14 102.19
N ASP A 294 -52.92 35.83 103.19
CA ASP A 294 -51.62 35.21 102.96
C ASP A 294 -51.73 33.80 102.34
N ALA A 295 -52.76 33.05 102.69
CA ALA A 295 -53.07 31.76 102.07
C ALA A 295 -53.55 31.91 100.62
N GLU A 296 -54.42 32.87 100.32
CA GLU A 296 -54.88 33.17 98.95
C GLU A 296 -53.71 33.59 98.04
N LEU A 297 -52.80 34.43 98.54
CA LEU A 297 -51.62 34.86 97.80
C LEU A 297 -50.60 33.74 97.61
N ALA A 298 -50.42 32.89 98.61
CA ALA A 298 -49.60 31.69 98.48
C ALA A 298 -50.17 30.76 97.40
N GLY A 299 -51.50 30.61 97.36
CA GLY A 299 -52.21 29.88 96.31
C GLY A 299 -52.02 30.48 94.92
N LEU A 300 -52.21 31.79 94.75
CA LEU A 300 -51.99 32.48 93.48
C LEU A 300 -50.53 32.41 93.02
N ARG A 301 -49.56 32.52 93.94
CA ARG A 301 -48.13 32.37 93.63
C ARG A 301 -47.79 30.95 93.19
N ALA A 302 -48.32 29.94 93.89
CA ALA A 302 -48.13 28.54 93.54
C ALA A 302 -48.72 28.23 92.15
N ALA A 303 -49.96 28.67 91.90
CA ALA A 303 -50.60 28.53 90.59
C ALA A 303 -49.78 29.20 89.47
N ALA A 304 -49.30 30.42 89.68
CA ALA A 304 -48.46 31.13 88.71
C ALA A 304 -47.09 30.45 88.49
N THR A 305 -46.50 29.84 89.53
CA THR A 305 -45.25 29.06 89.36
C THR A 305 -45.49 27.75 88.63
N ASP A 306 -46.62 27.09 88.87
CA ASP A 306 -46.98 25.84 88.20
C ASP A 306 -47.31 26.08 86.72
N GLU A 307 -47.99 27.18 86.40
CA GLU A 307 -48.27 27.61 85.03
C GLU A 307 -46.98 27.98 84.28
N ALA A 308 -46.07 28.74 84.91
CA ALA A 308 -44.76 29.03 84.33
C ALA A 308 -43.93 27.75 84.11
N ALA A 309 -43.99 26.79 85.03
CA ALA A 309 -43.31 25.51 84.89
C ALA A 309 -43.96 24.61 83.81
N ALA A 310 -45.27 24.67 83.64
CA ALA A 310 -46.00 23.96 82.58
C ALA A 310 -45.63 24.52 81.19
N LEU A 311 -45.64 25.84 81.03
CA LEU A 311 -45.21 26.50 79.80
C LEU A 311 -43.74 26.23 79.49
N ALA A 312 -42.86 26.23 80.50
CA ALA A 312 -41.45 25.88 80.29
C ALA A 312 -41.26 24.44 79.76
N ARG A 313 -42.06 23.48 80.26
CA ARG A 313 -42.08 22.10 79.74
C ARG A 313 -42.63 22.04 78.31
N GLU A 314 -43.68 22.81 78.01
CA GLU A 314 -44.26 22.89 76.67
C GLU A 314 -43.28 23.48 75.64
N VAL A 315 -42.54 24.53 76.01
CA VAL A 315 -41.47 25.12 75.18
C VAL A 315 -40.34 24.12 74.94
N GLU A 316 -39.90 23.39 75.98
CA GLU A 316 -38.84 22.39 75.81
C GLU A 316 -39.33 21.20 74.97
N GLN A 317 -40.59 20.79 75.12
CA GLN A 317 -41.19 19.74 74.28
C GLN A 317 -41.28 20.20 72.82
N ALA A 318 -41.79 21.40 72.55
CA ALA A 318 -41.85 21.98 71.20
C ALA A 318 -40.45 22.10 70.57
N ARG A 319 -39.43 22.42 71.37
CA ARG A 319 -38.04 22.43 70.92
C ARG A 319 -37.54 21.02 70.58
N ILE A 320 -37.85 20.02 71.38
CA ILE A 320 -37.47 18.62 71.11
C ILE A 320 -38.13 18.15 69.82
N ASP A 321 -39.43 18.40 69.67
CA ASP A 321 -40.20 18.01 68.48
C ASP A 321 -39.65 18.70 67.22
N LEU A 322 -39.34 20.00 67.29
CA LEU A 322 -38.71 20.74 66.19
C LEU A 322 -37.33 20.18 65.84
N VAL A 323 -36.50 19.81 66.83
CA VAL A 323 -35.18 19.19 66.58
C VAL A 323 -35.33 17.86 65.85
N VAL A 324 -36.34 17.05 66.22
CA VAL A 324 -36.62 15.77 65.56
C VAL A 324 -37.10 15.99 64.12
N GLU A 325 -38.01 16.95 63.87
CA GLU A 325 -38.48 17.26 62.53
C GLU A 325 -37.35 17.77 61.62
N LEU A 326 -36.48 18.64 62.15
CA LEU A 326 -35.31 19.13 61.42
C LEU A 326 -34.30 18.01 61.13
N ALA A 327 -34.13 17.05 62.04
CA ALA A 327 -33.29 15.89 61.80
C ALA A 327 -33.87 15.01 60.70
N ALA A 328 -35.19 14.76 60.71
CA ALA A 328 -35.88 13.98 59.68
C ALA A 328 -35.80 14.65 58.30
N ARG A 329 -36.04 15.96 58.20
CA ARG A 329 -35.93 16.69 56.93
C ARG A 329 -34.50 16.73 56.39
N ARG A 330 -33.49 16.84 57.26
CA ARG A 330 -32.08 16.75 56.84
C ARG A 330 -31.76 15.37 56.28
N GLU A 331 -32.19 14.32 56.96
CA GLU A 331 -31.93 12.95 56.49
C GLU A 331 -32.64 12.66 55.15
N GLU A 332 -33.85 13.22 54.94
CA GLU A 332 -34.56 13.12 53.68
C GLU A 332 -33.85 13.88 52.54
N ALA A 333 -33.41 15.12 52.79
CA ALA A 333 -32.61 15.89 51.83
C ALA A 333 -31.28 15.20 51.50
N ASP A 334 -30.55 14.72 52.51
CA ASP A 334 -29.29 13.98 52.34
C ASP A 334 -29.50 12.69 51.51
N ARG A 335 -30.64 12.00 51.70
CA ARG A 335 -31.02 10.82 50.90
C ARG A 335 -31.32 11.18 49.45
N GLU A 336 -32.09 12.23 49.20
CA GLU A 336 -32.39 12.68 47.85
C GLU A 336 -31.12 13.09 47.09
N ASP A 337 -30.24 13.85 47.73
CA ASP A 337 -28.97 14.27 47.12
C ASP A 337 -28.04 13.09 46.84
N LEU A 338 -28.02 12.09 47.73
CA LEU A 338 -27.27 10.86 47.50
C LEU A 338 -27.81 10.10 46.27
N ILE A 339 -29.14 10.01 46.13
CA ILE A 339 -29.77 9.36 44.96
C ILE A 339 -29.42 10.11 43.68
N ARG A 340 -29.62 11.44 43.65
CA ARG A 340 -29.27 12.28 42.48
C ARG A 340 -27.78 12.16 42.12
N HIS A 341 -26.90 12.14 43.12
CA HIS A 341 -25.47 11.94 42.90
C HIS A 341 -25.15 10.55 42.32
N GLN A 342 -25.76 9.49 42.86
CA GLN A 342 -25.58 8.12 42.34
C GLN A 342 -26.09 7.99 40.91
N GLU A 343 -27.22 8.60 40.58
CA GLU A 343 -27.76 8.64 39.22
C GLU A 343 -26.83 9.36 38.24
N ALA A 344 -26.32 10.54 38.61
CA ALA A 344 -25.35 11.30 37.80
C ALA A 344 -24.04 10.52 37.59
N VAL A 345 -23.54 9.83 38.63
CA VAL A 345 -22.36 8.96 38.54
C VAL A 345 -22.63 7.78 37.62
N ALA A 346 -23.77 7.10 37.77
CA ALA A 346 -24.14 5.96 36.93
C ALA A 346 -24.30 6.36 35.45
N GLN A 347 -24.90 7.52 35.18
CA GLN A 347 -25.01 8.06 33.83
C GLN A 347 -23.65 8.39 33.23
N THR A 348 -22.76 9.04 33.99
CA THR A 348 -21.39 9.35 33.55
C THR A 348 -20.61 8.07 33.26
N GLN A 349 -20.73 7.06 34.12
CA GLN A 349 -20.06 5.78 33.93
C GLN A 349 -20.55 5.07 32.65
N ARG A 350 -21.86 5.06 32.40
CA ARG A 350 -22.43 4.50 31.16
C ARG A 350 -21.86 5.18 29.91
N TYR A 351 -21.78 6.51 29.89
CA TYR A 351 -21.18 7.23 28.75
C TYR A 351 -19.71 6.88 28.58
N LEU A 352 -18.93 6.84 29.67
CA LEU A 352 -17.51 6.46 29.60
C LEU A 352 -17.33 5.02 29.08
N ASP A 353 -18.16 4.08 29.53
CA ASP A 353 -18.14 2.69 29.07
C ASP A 353 -18.50 2.57 27.58
N GLU A 354 -19.52 3.30 27.13
CA GLU A 354 -19.91 3.37 25.72
C GLU A 354 -18.79 3.96 24.85
N SER A 355 -18.22 5.10 25.25
CA SER A 355 -17.08 5.73 24.55
C SER A 355 -15.86 4.80 24.50
N ASN A 356 -15.58 4.07 25.58
CA ASN A 356 -14.50 3.07 25.61
C ASN A 356 -14.76 1.91 24.66
N LEU A 357 -16.01 1.44 24.57
CA LEU A 357 -16.41 0.38 23.64
C LEU A 357 -16.28 0.84 22.18
N GLN A 358 -16.68 2.08 21.87
CA GLN A 358 -16.48 2.67 20.54
C GLN A 358 -14.99 2.79 20.19
N LEU A 359 -14.15 3.21 21.13
CA LEU A 359 -12.70 3.28 20.93
C LEU A 359 -12.10 1.88 20.70
N ALA A 360 -12.52 0.87 21.47
CA ALA A 360 -12.07 -0.50 21.29
C ALA A 360 -12.49 -1.06 19.93
N ASP A 361 -13.71 -0.77 19.47
CA ASP A 361 -14.18 -1.16 18.15
C ASP A 361 -13.38 -0.49 17.03
N ALA A 362 -13.14 0.81 17.14
CA ALA A 362 -12.30 1.55 16.19
C ALA A 362 -10.88 0.98 16.10
N ILE A 363 -10.28 0.60 17.24
CA ILE A 363 -8.97 -0.04 17.26
C ILE A 363 -9.01 -1.42 16.60
N ARG A 364 -10.05 -2.23 16.86
CA ARG A 364 -10.22 -3.52 16.18
C ARG A 364 -10.32 -3.35 14.66
N ARG A 365 -11.25 -2.52 14.18
CA ARG A 365 -11.42 -2.25 12.74
C ARG A 365 -10.13 -1.74 12.09
N ALA A 366 -9.37 -0.90 12.79
CA ALA A 366 -8.08 -0.41 12.29
C ALA A 366 -7.02 -1.53 12.20
N ASN A 367 -7.00 -2.47 13.15
CA ASN A 367 -6.12 -3.63 13.08
C ASN A 367 -6.56 -4.62 12.00
N ASP A 368 -7.86 -4.85 11.85
CA ASP A 368 -8.42 -5.74 10.81
C ASP A 368 -8.05 -5.22 9.41
N LYS A 369 -8.23 -3.91 9.16
CA LYS A 369 -7.78 -3.28 7.90
C LYS A 369 -6.27 -3.40 7.66
N ARG A 370 -5.46 -3.37 8.72
CA ARG A 370 -4.01 -3.57 8.60
C ARG A 370 -3.66 -5.02 8.26
N LEU A 371 -4.36 -5.98 8.85
CA LEU A 371 -4.20 -7.40 8.54
C LEU A 371 -4.60 -7.70 7.09
N GLU A 372 -5.75 -7.17 6.64
CA GLU A 372 -6.20 -7.27 5.25
C GLU A 372 -5.17 -6.67 4.28
N ALA A 373 -4.58 -5.52 4.63
CA ALA A 373 -3.55 -4.88 3.82
C ALA A 373 -2.23 -5.70 3.77
N ASP A 374 -1.85 -6.35 4.87
CA ASP A 374 -0.69 -7.24 4.91
C ASP A 374 -0.96 -8.56 4.14
N GLU A 375 -2.19 -9.06 4.16
CA GLU A 375 -2.64 -10.23 3.38
C GLU A 375 -2.60 -9.94 1.88
N LEU A 376 -3.15 -8.80 1.43
CA LEU A 376 -3.07 -8.35 0.04
C LEU A 376 -1.63 -8.26 -0.47
N ARG A 377 -0.71 -7.78 0.38
CA ARG A 377 0.72 -7.74 0.05
C ARG A 377 1.31 -9.15 -0.05
N SER A 378 0.94 -10.06 0.85
CA SER A 378 1.39 -11.45 0.79
C SER A 378 0.92 -12.14 -0.48
N ASP A 379 -0.35 -11.96 -0.85
CA ASP A 379 -0.93 -12.51 -2.08
C ASP A 379 -0.22 -11.96 -3.32
N ALA A 380 0.08 -10.66 -3.36
CA ALA A 380 0.87 -10.06 -4.43
C ALA A 380 2.29 -10.64 -4.51
N LEU A 381 2.95 -10.90 -3.38
CA LEU A 381 4.27 -11.55 -3.34
C LEU A 381 4.22 -12.99 -3.88
N ASP A 382 3.18 -13.74 -3.54
CA ASP A 382 2.97 -15.09 -4.05
C ASP A 382 2.68 -15.09 -5.55
N GLU A 383 1.82 -14.19 -6.02
CA GLU A 383 1.51 -14.02 -7.45
C GLU A 383 2.77 -13.66 -8.25
N THR A 384 3.54 -12.67 -7.80
CA THR A 384 4.78 -12.26 -8.47
C THR A 384 5.83 -13.37 -8.48
N THR A 385 5.92 -14.17 -7.42
CA THR A 385 6.79 -15.35 -7.38
C THR A 385 6.37 -16.40 -8.40
N ARG A 386 5.06 -16.66 -8.54
CA ARG A 386 4.53 -17.59 -9.55
C ARG A 386 4.77 -17.07 -10.97
N LEU A 387 4.52 -15.78 -11.22
CA LEU A 387 4.75 -15.14 -12.51
C LEU A 387 6.22 -15.26 -12.92
N ARG A 388 7.16 -14.93 -12.03
CA ARG A 388 8.60 -15.02 -12.31
C ARG A 388 9.04 -16.45 -12.59
N ARG A 389 8.56 -17.43 -11.82
CA ARG A 389 8.87 -18.85 -12.07
C ARG A 389 8.36 -19.29 -13.44
N LYS A 390 7.11 -18.97 -13.78
CA LYS A 390 6.53 -19.29 -15.08
C LYS A 390 7.34 -18.68 -16.23
N ALA A 391 7.71 -17.41 -16.12
CA ALA A 391 8.51 -16.73 -17.12
C ALA A 391 9.91 -17.34 -17.27
N GLN A 392 10.52 -17.76 -16.16
CA GLN A 392 11.79 -18.46 -16.15
C GLN A 392 11.68 -19.82 -16.86
N ASP A 393 10.68 -20.62 -16.51
CA ASP A 393 10.45 -21.95 -17.12
C ASP A 393 10.18 -21.83 -18.63
N GLU A 394 9.36 -20.85 -19.06
CA GLU A 394 9.09 -20.57 -20.47
C GLU A 394 10.35 -20.13 -21.23
N SER A 395 11.18 -19.29 -20.61
CA SER A 395 12.43 -18.81 -21.18
C SER A 395 13.47 -19.92 -21.32
N ASP A 396 13.57 -20.79 -20.32
CA ASP A 396 14.49 -21.92 -20.33
C ASP A 396 14.06 -22.96 -21.38
N ALA A 397 12.77 -23.27 -21.47
CA ALA A 397 12.22 -24.15 -22.50
C ALA A 397 12.47 -23.63 -23.93
N LEU A 398 12.31 -22.31 -24.15
CA LEU A 398 12.60 -21.68 -25.44
C LEU A 398 14.08 -21.79 -25.82
N LEU A 399 14.99 -21.59 -24.85
CA LEU A 399 16.43 -21.70 -25.08
C LEU A 399 16.85 -23.13 -25.37
N ASP A 400 16.26 -24.11 -24.69
CA ASP A 400 16.59 -25.51 -24.87
C ASP A 400 16.06 -26.04 -26.22
N ASP A 401 14.83 -25.72 -26.60
CA ASP A 401 14.29 -26.03 -27.94
C ASP A 401 15.15 -25.40 -29.05
N ALA A 402 15.60 -24.15 -28.86
CA ALA A 402 16.47 -23.49 -29.82
C ALA A 402 17.84 -24.16 -29.92
N ARG A 403 18.45 -24.55 -28.79
CA ARG A 403 19.73 -25.28 -28.78
C ARG A 403 19.62 -26.64 -29.45
N GLU A 404 18.53 -27.37 -29.18
CA GLU A 404 18.29 -28.68 -29.79
C GLU A 404 18.15 -28.55 -31.32
N ARG A 405 17.38 -27.57 -31.80
CA ARG A 405 17.26 -27.30 -33.24
C ARG A 405 18.58 -26.89 -33.89
N ALA A 406 19.34 -26.01 -33.24
CA ALA A 406 20.65 -25.58 -33.71
C ALA A 406 21.65 -26.77 -33.82
N GLN A 407 21.63 -27.67 -32.84
CA GLN A 407 22.43 -28.90 -32.88
C GLN A 407 21.97 -29.83 -34.00
N ALA A 408 20.65 -30.01 -34.17
CA ALA A 408 20.10 -30.84 -35.24
C ALA A 408 20.45 -30.30 -36.64
N MET A 409 20.42 -28.98 -36.85
CA MET A 409 20.83 -28.34 -38.10
C MET A 409 22.31 -28.58 -38.41
N THR A 410 23.17 -28.40 -37.41
CA THR A 410 24.63 -28.64 -37.56
C THR A 410 24.90 -30.11 -37.87
N ALA A 411 24.24 -31.03 -37.16
CA ALA A 411 24.37 -32.46 -37.40
C ALA A 411 23.86 -32.88 -38.79
N ASP A 412 22.79 -32.25 -39.29
CA ASP A 412 22.28 -32.50 -40.64
C ASP A 412 23.25 -32.00 -41.71
N ALA A 413 23.83 -30.81 -41.53
CA ALA A 413 24.86 -30.28 -42.41
C ALA A 413 26.11 -31.18 -42.43
N GLU A 414 26.56 -31.67 -41.27
CA GLU A 414 27.67 -32.62 -41.17
C GLU A 414 27.37 -33.97 -41.85
N ARG A 415 26.12 -34.43 -41.84
CA ARG A 415 25.70 -35.62 -42.60
C ARG A 415 25.78 -35.35 -44.11
N ARG A 416 25.19 -34.26 -44.59
CA ARG A 416 25.20 -33.88 -46.01
C ARG A 416 26.62 -33.70 -46.54
N THR A 417 27.50 -33.05 -45.79
CA THR A 417 28.91 -32.88 -46.17
C THR A 417 29.63 -34.22 -46.23
N ARG A 418 29.36 -35.16 -45.31
CA ARG A 418 29.92 -36.53 -45.38
C ARG A 418 29.43 -37.30 -46.60
N GLU A 419 28.14 -37.18 -46.94
CA GLU A 419 27.57 -37.80 -48.15
C GLU A 419 28.17 -37.21 -49.43
N LEU A 420 28.36 -35.89 -49.47
CA LEU A 420 28.99 -35.17 -50.59
C LEU A 420 30.45 -35.61 -50.78
N VAL A 421 31.22 -35.74 -49.69
CA VAL A 421 32.60 -36.25 -49.71
C VAL A 421 32.64 -37.70 -50.18
N SER A 422 31.77 -38.57 -49.65
CA SER A 422 31.72 -39.98 -50.05
C SER A 422 31.37 -40.17 -51.53
N SER A 423 30.44 -39.35 -52.05
CA SER A 423 30.10 -39.31 -53.48
C SER A 423 31.29 -38.86 -54.33
N ALA A 424 32.00 -37.81 -53.90
CA ALA A 424 33.19 -37.32 -54.58
C ALA A 424 34.35 -38.33 -54.54
N GLU A 425 34.55 -39.03 -53.42
CA GLU A 425 35.54 -40.11 -53.30
C GLU A 425 35.26 -41.24 -54.28
N SER A 426 34.00 -41.67 -54.38
CA SER A 426 33.58 -42.69 -55.35
C SER A 426 33.90 -42.25 -56.79
N ARG A 427 33.63 -40.98 -57.13
CA ARG A 427 33.93 -40.43 -58.45
C ARG A 427 35.44 -40.28 -58.70
N LEU A 428 36.23 -39.96 -57.67
CA LEU A 428 37.69 -39.92 -57.77
C LEU A 428 38.29 -41.30 -58.04
N ASP A 429 37.73 -42.34 -57.43
CA ASP A 429 38.15 -43.73 -57.67
C ASP A 429 37.79 -44.20 -59.08
N GLU A 430 36.64 -43.77 -59.63
CA GLU A 430 36.32 -43.96 -61.05
C GLU A 430 37.37 -43.30 -61.96
N ILE A 431 37.69 -42.01 -61.73
CA ILE A 431 38.69 -41.26 -62.52
C ILE A 431 40.07 -41.93 -62.42
N ARG A 432 40.46 -42.40 -61.23
CA ARG A 432 41.72 -43.15 -61.03
C ARG A 432 41.74 -44.44 -61.83
N THR A 433 40.64 -45.20 -61.80
CA THR A 433 40.51 -46.46 -62.54
C THR A 433 40.59 -46.23 -64.05
N GLU A 434 39.90 -45.19 -64.55
CA GLU A 434 39.98 -44.78 -65.96
C GLU A 434 41.40 -44.37 -66.37
N ARG A 435 42.07 -43.55 -65.55
CA ARG A 435 43.46 -43.14 -65.76
C ARG A 435 44.41 -44.35 -65.80
N ASP A 436 44.27 -45.27 -64.85
CA ASP A 436 45.12 -46.47 -64.77
C ASP A 436 44.86 -47.42 -65.94
N ALA A 437 43.61 -47.52 -66.41
CA ALA A 437 43.26 -48.26 -67.62
C ALA A 437 43.89 -47.62 -68.88
N ILE A 438 43.87 -46.29 -69.00
CA ILE A 438 44.49 -45.55 -70.13
C ILE A 438 46.01 -45.72 -70.10
N ALA A 439 46.65 -45.54 -68.94
CA ALA A 439 48.09 -45.73 -68.76
C ALA A 439 48.51 -47.20 -69.05
N GLY A 440 47.71 -48.17 -68.59
CA GLY A 440 47.90 -49.58 -68.87
C GLY A 440 47.73 -49.94 -70.35
N TYR A 441 46.76 -49.32 -71.05
CA TYR A 441 46.55 -49.50 -72.49
C TYR A 441 47.74 -49.01 -73.30
N VAL A 442 48.30 -47.84 -72.97
CA VAL A 442 49.49 -47.29 -73.65
C VAL A 442 50.74 -48.11 -73.34
N THR A 443 50.92 -48.56 -72.10
CA THR A 443 52.00 -49.48 -71.72
C THR A 443 51.87 -50.83 -72.44
N GLY A 444 50.64 -51.33 -72.60
CA GLY A 444 50.33 -52.55 -73.35
C GLY A 444 50.63 -52.41 -74.84
N LEU A 445 50.25 -51.28 -75.46
CA LEU A 445 50.61 -50.96 -76.85
C LEU A 445 52.13 -50.88 -77.05
N ARG A 446 52.85 -50.29 -76.08
CA ARG A 446 54.32 -50.23 -76.07
C ARG A 446 54.95 -51.61 -75.95
N GLY A 447 54.44 -52.46 -75.04
CA GLY A 447 54.92 -53.83 -74.84
C GLY A 447 54.67 -54.74 -76.05
N LEU A 448 53.52 -54.59 -76.71
CA LEU A 448 53.15 -55.36 -77.90
C LEU A 448 54.01 -54.96 -79.11
N ILE A 449 54.36 -53.68 -79.24
CA ILE A 449 55.26 -53.19 -80.28
C ILE A 449 56.72 -53.58 -80.00
N GLY A 450 57.17 -53.54 -78.73
CA GLY A 450 58.48 -54.07 -78.35
C GLY A 450 58.62 -55.59 -78.55
N HIS A 451 57.53 -56.35 -78.42
CA HIS A 451 57.50 -57.79 -78.72
C HIS A 451 57.55 -58.07 -80.23
N ILE A 452 56.90 -57.24 -81.06
CA ILE A 452 56.99 -57.32 -82.53
C ILE A 452 58.39 -56.97 -83.03
N ASP A 453 59.06 -55.99 -82.40
CA ASP A 453 60.43 -55.61 -82.72
C ASP A 453 61.43 -56.70 -82.29
N GLY A 454 61.29 -57.25 -81.07
CA GLY A 454 62.12 -58.36 -80.58
C GLY A 454 61.93 -59.70 -81.31
N MET A 455 60.75 -59.98 -81.87
CA MET A 455 60.53 -61.14 -82.75
C MET A 455 61.20 -60.97 -84.12
N SER A 456 61.48 -59.75 -84.56
CA SER A 456 62.13 -59.48 -85.85
C SER A 456 63.65 -59.66 -85.80
N GLU A 457 64.31 -59.36 -84.67
CA GLU A 457 65.74 -59.63 -84.49
C GLU A 457 66.04 -61.14 -84.44
N ASP A 458 65.17 -61.95 -83.82
CA ASP A 458 65.38 -63.41 -83.71
C ASP A 458 65.20 -64.15 -85.06
N SER A 459 64.48 -63.56 -86.02
CA SER A 459 64.31 -64.10 -87.37
C SER A 459 65.49 -63.85 -88.32
N SER A 460 66.49 -63.08 -87.89
CA SER A 460 67.68 -62.74 -88.67
C SER A 460 68.93 -63.56 -88.33
N THR A 461 68.82 -64.53 -87.40
CA THR A 461 69.96 -65.33 -86.91
C THR A 461 69.82 -66.85 -87.14
N SER A 462 68.91 -67.30 -88.00
CA SER A 462 68.70 -68.73 -88.27
C SER A 462 68.53 -69.04 -89.76
N GLU A 463 69.57 -68.81 -90.56
CA GLU A 463 69.79 -69.52 -91.84
C GLU A 463 71.26 -69.29 -92.25
N ASP A 464 72.14 -70.11 -91.67
CA ASP A 464 73.50 -70.41 -92.14
C ASP A 464 73.57 -71.93 -92.40
#